data_AF-A0A238DQ09-F1
#
_entry.id   AF-A0A238DQ09-F1
#
_cell.length_a   1.000
_cell.length_b   1.000
_cell.length_c   1.000
_cell.angle_alpha   90.00
_cell.angle_beta   90.00
_cell.angle_gamma   90.00
#
_symmetry.space_group_name_H-M   'P 1'
#
loop_
_entity.id
_entity.type
_entity.pdbx_description
1 polymer ?
#
loop_
_entity_poly.entity_id
_entity_poly.type
_entity_poly.pdbx_seq_one_letter_code
_entity_poly.pdbx_strand_id
1 'polypeptide(L)'
;MVSEKIAKGIFMTTGKYTAEALTFAQSNPLQLIDGFHFMEKIFSLPDDARQRLLHIATDGDYKVPSCPSCGIKMVFREGAQGRKSFWGCQNFPRECRQRFFGGR
;
A
#
# COMPACT_ATOMS: atom_id res chain seq x y z
N MET A 1 11.68 14.00 -13.09
CA MET A 1 11.05 12.66 -12.99
C MET A 1 11.92 11.67 -13.74
N VAL A 2 12.63 10.75 -13.06
CA VAL A 2 13.39 9.53 -13.49
C VAL A 2 14.20 9.52 -14.82
N SER A 3 14.03 10.45 -15.75
CA SER A 3 14.73 10.57 -17.04
C SER A 3 16.08 11.28 -16.96
N GLU A 4 16.63 11.48 -15.76
CA GLU A 4 17.86 12.24 -15.50
C GLU A 4 18.83 11.34 -14.72
N LYS A 5 19.79 10.72 -15.42
CA LYS A 5 21.02 10.10 -14.87
C LYS A 5 20.85 9.01 -13.78
N ILE A 6 19.84 8.15 -13.86
CA ILE A 6 19.71 6.99 -12.95
C ILE A 6 20.07 5.70 -13.69
N ALA A 7 20.97 4.89 -13.12
CA ALA A 7 21.40 3.63 -13.73
C ALA A 7 20.26 2.60 -13.86
N LYS A 8 19.34 2.57 -12.88
CA LYS A 8 18.12 1.77 -12.88
C LYS A 8 17.14 2.27 -11.82
N GLY A 9 15.87 2.44 -12.19
CA GLY A 9 14.76 2.71 -11.26
C GLY A 9 13.83 1.50 -11.15
N ILE A 10 13.18 1.34 -9.99
CA ILE A 10 12.08 0.39 -9.81
C ILE A 10 10.87 1.19 -9.35
N PHE A 11 9.74 1.00 -10.01
CA PHE A 11 8.47 1.57 -9.61
C PHE A 11 7.49 0.43 -9.32
N MET A 12 6.84 0.48 -8.17
CA MET A 12 6.01 -0.60 -7.66
C MET A 12 4.60 -0.11 -7.33
N THR A 13 3.60 -0.92 -7.62
CA THR A 13 2.18 -0.63 -7.29
C THR A 13 1.44 -1.91 -6.96
N THR A 14 0.35 -1.79 -6.18
CA THR A 14 -0.60 -2.89 -5.96
C THR A 14 -1.64 -3.00 -7.09
N GLY A 15 -1.77 -1.96 -7.91
CA GLY A 15 -2.66 -1.92 -9.07
C GLY A 15 -2.01 -2.45 -10.34
N LYS A 16 -2.45 -1.94 -11.49
CA LYS A 16 -1.87 -2.22 -12.82
C LYS A 16 -1.32 -0.95 -13.46
N TYR A 17 -0.44 -1.12 -14.45
CA TYR A 17 0.06 -0.04 -15.28
C TYR A 17 -0.81 0.16 -16.52
N THR A 18 -0.87 1.40 -17.00
CA THR A 18 -1.45 1.70 -18.31
C THR A 18 -0.50 1.24 -19.43
N ALA A 19 -1.01 1.08 -20.65
CA ALA A 19 -0.20 0.68 -21.80
C ALA A 19 0.93 1.68 -22.08
N GLU A 20 0.66 2.97 -21.92
CA GLU A 20 1.63 4.05 -22.10
C GLU A 20 2.76 3.96 -21.08
N ALA A 21 2.44 3.64 -19.82
CA ALA A 21 3.44 3.46 -18.78
C ALA A 21 4.35 2.26 -19.05
N LEU A 22 3.79 1.16 -19.57
CA LEU A 22 4.57 -0.01 -19.99
C LEU A 22 5.52 0.33 -21.14
N THR A 23 5.03 1.03 -22.17
CA THR A 23 5.84 1.47 -23.31
C THR A 23 6.95 2.43 -22.86
N PHE A 24 6.65 3.36 -21.95
CA PHE A 24 7.65 4.26 -21.38
C PHE A 24 8.75 3.50 -20.63
N ALA A 25 8.40 2.47 -19.87
CA ALA A 25 9.37 1.68 -19.13
C ALA A 25 10.30 0.85 -20.03
N GLN A 26 9.84 0.40 -21.21
CA GLN A 26 10.67 -0.36 -22.15
C GLN A 26 11.83 0.46 -22.73
N SER A 27 11.63 1.76 -22.92
CA SER A 27 12.62 2.67 -23.51
C SER A 27 13.48 3.41 -22.48
N ASN A 28 13.29 3.14 -21.19
CA ASN A 28 13.99 3.78 -20.08
C ASN A 28 14.57 2.72 -19.13
N PRO A 29 15.58 3.04 -18.31
CA PRO A 29 16.10 2.13 -17.29
C PRO A 29 15.13 2.03 -16.09
N LEU A 30 13.86 1.71 -16.33
CA LEU A 30 12.79 1.68 -15.34
C LEU A 30 12.12 0.31 -15.34
N GLN A 31 12.19 -0.38 -14.21
CA GLN A 31 11.48 -1.63 -13.99
C GLN A 31 10.13 -1.35 -13.31
N LEU A 32 9.05 -1.81 -13.94
CA LEU A 32 7.71 -1.76 -13.37
C LEU A 32 7.40 -3.10 -12.69
N ILE A 33 6.91 -3.06 -11.46
CA ILE A 33 6.45 -4.24 -10.72
C ILE A 33 5.04 -3.96 -10.22
N ASP A 34 4.06 -4.63 -10.81
CA ASP A 34 2.67 -4.56 -10.35
C ASP A 34 2.41 -5.56 -9.21
N GLY A 35 1.17 -5.56 -8.70
CA GLY A 35 0.81 -6.41 -7.57
C GLY A 35 0.97 -7.91 -7.89
N PHE A 36 0.71 -8.32 -9.14
CA PHE A 36 0.81 -9.71 -9.54
C PHE A 36 2.28 -10.18 -9.57
N HIS A 37 3.14 -9.44 -10.28
CA HIS A 37 4.56 -9.75 -10.37
C HIS A 37 5.27 -9.66 -9.02
N PHE A 38 4.82 -8.75 -8.15
CA PHE A 38 5.31 -8.70 -6.77
C PHE A 38 4.99 -10.00 -6.02
N MET A 39 3.74 -10.47 -6.10
CA MET A 39 3.34 -11.70 -5.43
C MET A 39 4.04 -12.94 -6.01
N GLU A 40 4.25 -13.02 -7.33
CA GLU A 40 5.03 -14.09 -7.94
C GLU A 40 6.45 -14.17 -7.36
N LYS A 41 7.11 -13.03 -7.14
CA LYS A 41 8.43 -12.98 -6.49
C LYS A 41 8.40 -13.47 -5.05
N ILE A 42 7.31 -13.20 -4.32
CA ILE A 42 7.15 -13.70 -2.94
C ILE A 42 6.92 -15.21 -2.95
N PHE A 43 6.13 -15.72 -3.88
CA PHE A 43 5.82 -17.15 -3.98
C PHE A 43 6.99 -17.99 -4.49
N SER A 44 7.93 -17.41 -5.25
CA SER A 44 9.14 -18.11 -5.70
C SER A 44 10.22 -18.24 -4.62
N LEU A 45 10.05 -17.58 -3.46
CA LEU A 45 10.97 -17.71 -2.33
C LEU A 45 10.79 -19.07 -1.63
N PRO A 46 11.87 -19.60 -1.01
CA PRO A 46 11.77 -20.70 -0.07
C PRO A 46 10.77 -20.42 1.05
N ASP A 47 10.15 -21.48 1.56
CA ASP A 47 9.08 -21.40 2.54
C ASP A 47 9.50 -20.64 3.82
N ASP A 48 10.74 -20.83 4.30
CA ASP A 48 11.25 -20.11 5.47
C ASP A 48 11.35 -18.59 5.24
N ALA A 49 11.79 -18.18 4.05
CA ALA A 49 11.86 -16.77 3.68
C ALA A 49 10.46 -16.16 3.52
N ARG A 50 9.52 -16.89 2.91
CA ARG A 50 8.13 -16.46 2.78
C ARG A 50 7.46 -16.28 4.15
N GLN A 51 7.68 -17.21 5.09
CA GLN A 51 7.14 -17.11 6.44
C GLN A 51 7.72 -15.91 7.22
N ARG A 52 9.02 -15.63 7.08
CA ARG A 52 9.62 -14.42 7.67
C ARG A 52 8.98 -13.13 7.13
N LEU A 53 8.78 -13.05 5.82
CA LEU A 53 8.13 -11.88 5.20
C LEU A 53 6.67 -11.74 5.64
N LEU A 54 5.93 -12.85 5.74
CA LEU A 54 4.56 -12.83 6.25
C LEU A 54 4.52 -12.29 7.68
N HIS A 55 5.40 -12.80 8.56
CA HIS A 55 5.48 -12.35 9.94
C HIS A 55 5.74 -10.84 10.03
N ILE A 56 6.69 -10.31 9.26
CA ILE A 56 6.98 -8.87 9.20
C ILE A 56 5.76 -8.08 8.69
N ALA A 57 5.11 -8.56 7.63
CA ALA A 57 3.97 -7.87 7.03
C ALA A 57 2.72 -7.85 7.94
N THR A 58 2.57 -8.84 8.80
CA THR A 58 1.43 -8.97 9.73
C THR A 58 1.78 -8.62 11.17
N ASP A 59 2.95 -8.03 11.42
CA ASP A 59 3.35 -7.66 12.77
C ASP A 59 2.46 -6.57 13.35
N GLY A 60 2.14 -6.69 14.63
CA GLY A 60 1.23 -5.81 15.34
C GLY A 60 -0.22 -5.83 14.80
N ASP A 61 -0.91 -4.71 14.92
CA ASP A 61 -2.32 -4.59 14.53
C ASP A 61 -2.48 -4.32 13.02
N TYR A 62 -2.08 -5.30 12.18
CA TYR A 62 -2.10 -5.17 10.72
C TYR A 62 -3.52 -5.06 10.14
N LYS A 63 -4.56 -5.41 10.90
CA LYS A 63 -5.97 -5.31 10.50
C LYS A 63 -6.52 -3.90 10.70
N VAL A 64 -6.00 -3.16 11.68
CA VAL A 64 -6.38 -1.77 11.88
C VAL A 64 -5.55 -0.86 10.96
N PRO A 65 -6.20 -0.11 10.06
CA PRO A 65 -5.49 0.79 9.16
C PRO A 65 -4.79 1.89 9.94
N SER A 66 -3.62 2.30 9.44
CA SER A 66 -2.91 3.48 9.92
C SER A 66 -3.38 4.72 9.15
N CYS A 67 -3.44 5.86 9.85
CA CYS A 67 -3.83 7.12 9.25
C CYS A 67 -2.79 7.57 8.21
N PRO A 68 -3.19 7.89 6.96
CA PRO A 68 -2.24 8.26 5.91
C PRO A 68 -1.54 9.60 6.16
N SER A 69 -2.05 10.42 7.08
CA SER A 69 -1.49 11.74 7.38
C SER A 69 -0.57 11.78 8.61
N CYS A 70 -0.74 10.89 9.58
CA CYS A 70 0.03 10.92 10.84
C CYS A 70 0.53 9.54 11.31
N GLY A 71 0.24 8.46 10.59
CA GLY A 71 0.80 7.13 10.83
C GLY A 71 0.20 6.36 12.01
N ILE A 72 -0.59 6.99 12.89
CA ILE A 72 -1.21 6.31 14.04
C ILE A 72 -2.34 5.37 13.61
N LYS A 73 -2.59 4.32 14.38
CA LYS A 73 -3.71 3.40 14.17
C LYS A 73 -5.04 4.15 14.24
N MET A 74 -5.94 3.88 13.31
CA MET A 74 -7.26 4.50 13.28
C MET A 74 -8.22 3.77 14.24
N VAL A 75 -9.33 4.42 14.59
CA VAL A 75 -10.39 3.84 15.41
C VAL A 75 -11.63 3.61 14.57
N PHE A 76 -12.26 2.46 14.74
CA PHE A 76 -13.52 2.15 14.06
C PHE A 76 -14.65 3.00 14.66
N ARG A 77 -15.44 3.63 13.79
CA ARG A 77 -16.59 4.47 14.15
C ARG A 77 -17.81 3.92 13.44
N GLU A 78 -18.79 3.50 14.23
CA GLU A 78 -20.07 3.06 13.70
C GLU A 78 -20.84 4.24 13.11
N GLY A 79 -21.39 4.05 11.91
CA GLY A 79 -22.23 5.05 11.29
C GLY A 79 -23.63 5.06 11.90
N ALA A 80 -24.11 6.24 12.31
CA ALA A 80 -25.48 6.42 12.75
C ALA A 80 -26.42 6.74 11.57
N GLN A 81 -27.70 6.37 11.69
CA GLN A 81 -28.80 6.80 10.80
C GLN A 81 -28.52 6.54 9.30
N GLY A 82 -28.16 5.30 8.95
CA GLY A 82 -27.93 4.88 7.57
C GLY A 82 -26.57 5.32 6.97
N ARG A 83 -25.72 6.01 7.74
CA ARG A 83 -24.35 6.30 7.31
C ARG A 83 -23.48 5.04 7.42
N LYS A 84 -22.53 4.89 6.49
CA LYS A 84 -21.55 3.80 6.53
C LYS A 84 -20.58 3.99 7.70
N SER A 85 -20.25 2.89 8.39
CA SER A 85 -19.14 2.89 9.36
C SER A 85 -17.82 3.19 8.66
N PHE A 86 -16.88 3.73 9.42
CA PHE A 86 -15.59 4.18 8.88
C PHE A 86 -14.49 4.13 9.95
N TRP A 87 -13.25 4.14 9.49
CA TRP A 87 -12.09 4.34 10.35
C TRP A 87 -11.78 5.83 10.46
N GLY A 88 -11.71 6.35 11.68
CA GLY A 88 -11.37 7.75 11.97
C GLY A 88 -9.99 7.89 12.62
N CYS A 89 -9.27 8.96 12.30
CA CYS A 89 -8.01 9.27 13.00
C CYS A 89 -8.27 9.59 14.48
N GLN A 90 -7.41 9.11 15.38
CA GLN A 90 -7.51 9.39 16.82
C GLN A 90 -7.30 10.87 17.16
N ASN A 91 -6.49 11.60 16.38
CA ASN A 91 -6.20 13.02 16.63
C ASN A 91 -7.27 13.99 16.07
N PHE A 92 -8.43 13.47 15.62
CA PHE A 92 -9.58 14.29 15.25
C PHE A 92 -10.18 14.98 16.49
N PRO A 93 -10.65 16.25 16.43
CA PRO A 93 -10.76 17.13 15.26
C PRO A 93 -9.57 18.08 15.03
N ARG A 94 -8.62 18.12 15.97
CA ARG A 94 -7.64 19.21 16.09
C ARG A 94 -6.49 19.10 15.09
N GLU A 95 -5.89 17.91 14.95
CA GLU A 95 -4.65 17.76 14.19
C GLU A 95 -4.83 16.96 12.89
N CYS A 96 -5.84 16.08 12.82
CA CYS A 96 -6.04 15.23 11.65
C CYS A 96 -7.50 14.87 11.42
N ARG A 97 -7.98 15.03 10.17
CA ARG A 97 -9.37 14.79 9.76
C ARG A 97 -9.58 13.65 8.76
N GLN A 98 -8.56 12.79 8.63
CA GLN A 98 -8.61 11.65 7.72
C GLN A 98 -9.66 10.61 8.15
N ARG A 99 -10.36 10.08 7.15
CA ARG A 99 -11.36 9.02 7.27
C ARG A 99 -11.09 7.97 6.20
N PHE A 100 -11.21 6.70 6.56
CA PHE A 100 -11.04 5.58 5.63
C PHE A 100 -12.28 4.68 5.65
N PHE A 101 -12.80 4.37 4.46
CA PHE A 101 -14.01 3.56 4.28
C PHE A 101 -13.62 2.22 3.64
N GLY A 102 -13.11 1.29 4.45
CA GLY A 102 -12.70 -0.04 4.00
C GLY A 102 -12.24 -0.93 5.15
N GLY A 103 -12.40 -2.25 5.00
CA GLY A 103 -11.96 -3.28 5.96
C GLY A 103 -12.80 -3.36 7.25
N ARG A 104 -13.31 -4.55 7.55
CA ARG A 104 -13.78 -4.95 8.89
C ARG A 104 -13.06 -6.25 9.25
#